data_AF-A0A356NTX2-F1
#
_entry.id   AF-A0A356NTX2-F1
#
_cell.length_a   1.000
_cell.length_b   1.000
_cell.length_c   1.000
_cell.angle_alpha   90.00
_cell.angle_beta   90.00
_cell.angle_gamma   90.00
#
_symmetry.space_group_name_H-M   'P 1'
#
loop_
_entity.id
_entity.type
_entity.pdbx_description
1 polymer ?
#
loop_
_entity_poly.entity_id
_entity_poly.type
_entity_poly.pdbx_seq_one_letter_code
_entity_poly.pdbx_strand_id
1 'polypeptide(L)' 'GITLCVIEHNMRVIMNLASHIYCLSNGHMLADGKPAELQNDQRVIDAYLGGH' A
#
# COMPACT_ATOMS: atom_id res chain seq x y z
N GLY A 1 -21.19 2.15 -11.64
CA GLY A 1 -20.07 1.34 -11.12
C GLY A 1 -20.11 1.34 -9.61
N ILE A 2 -19.47 0.36 -8.96
CA ILE A 2 -19.37 0.25 -7.49
C ILE A 2 -17.94 0.61 -7.09
N THR A 3 -17.79 1.42 -6.04
CA THR A 3 -16.50 1.71 -5.42
C THR A 3 -16.21 0.67 -4.33
N LEU A 4 -15.03 0.07 -4.36
CA LEU A 4 -14.59 -0.90 -3.37
C LEU A 4 -13.47 -0.29 -2.51
N CYS A 5 -13.65 -0.32 -1.19
CA CYS A 5 -12.63 0.01 -0.21
C CYS A 5 -12.27 -1.27 0.56
N VAL A 6 -10.99 -1.64 0.57
CA VAL A 6 -10.50 -2.87 1.20
C VAL A 6 -9.37 -2.52 2.15
N ILE A 7 -9.39 -3.12 3.34
CA ILE A 7 -8.29 -3.07 4.31
C ILE A 7 -7.70 -4.47 4.37
N GLU A 8 -6.41 -4.58 4.06
CA GLU A 8 -5.72 -5.86 3.93
C GLU A 8 -4.26 -5.71 4.35
N HIS A 9 -3.68 -6.77 4.91
CA HIS A 9 -2.27 -6.80 5.33
C HIS A 9 -1.39 -7.49 4.27
N ASN A 10 -1.98 -8.30 3.40
CA ASN A 10 -1.28 -8.90 2.29
C ASN A 10 -1.06 -7.89 1.15
N MET A 11 0.13 -7.28 1.15
CA MET A 11 0.51 -6.29 0.15
C MET A 11 0.52 -6.84 -1.28
N ARG A 12 0.84 -8.12 -1.49
CA ARG A 12 0.82 -8.73 -2.84
C ARG A 12 -0.59 -8.72 -3.44
N VAL A 13 -1.62 -8.94 -2.61
CA VAL A 13 -3.02 -8.91 -3.06
C VAL A 13 -3.42 -7.47 -3.38
N ILE A 14 -3.19 -6.54 -2.47
CA ILE A 14 -3.65 -5.15 -2.63
C ILE A 14 -2.94 -4.44 -3.79
N MET A 15 -1.67 -4.76 -4.04
CA MET A 15 -0.91 -4.22 -5.16
C MET A 15 -1.44 -4.63 -6.54
N ASN A 16 -2.14 -5.77 -6.63
CA ASN A 16 -2.75 -6.24 -7.88
C ASN A 16 -4.22 -5.83 -8.01
N LEU A 17 -4.92 -5.60 -6.90
CA LEU A 17 -6.35 -5.33 -6.87
C LEU A 17 -6.68 -3.83 -6.94
N ALA A 18 -5.90 -3.01 -6.23
CA ALA A 18 -6.25 -1.61 -6.00
C ALA A 18 -5.72 -0.70 -7.12
N SER A 19 -6.52 0.28 -7.52
CA SER A 19 -6.09 1.38 -8.39
C SER A 19 -5.33 2.46 -7.64
N HIS A 20 -5.61 2.62 -6.34
CA HIS A 20 -4.97 3.56 -5.42
C HIS A 20 -4.87 2.91 -4.04
N ILE A 21 -3.75 3.11 -3.36
CA ILE A 21 -3.44 2.49 -2.07
C ILE A 21 -3.07 3.59 -1.07
N TYR A 22 -3.45 3.39 0.18
CA TYR A 22 -3.05 4.21 1.33
C TYR A 22 -2.31 3.32 2.33
N CYS A 23 -1.08 3.70 2.68
CA CYS A 23 -0.26 3.02 3.67
C CYS A 23 -0.25 3.84 4.97
N LEU A 24 -0.63 3.24 6.09
CA LEU A 24 -0.68 3.90 7.41
C LEU A 24 0.22 3.23 8.44
N SER A 25 1.26 3.92 8.87
CA SER A 25 2.17 3.44 9.91
C SER A 25 1.98 4.22 11.20
N ASN A 26 1.88 3.52 12.33
CA ASN A 26 1.74 4.10 13.67
C ASN A 26 0.62 5.16 13.79
N GLY A 27 -0.51 4.95 13.11
CA GLY A 27 -1.65 5.88 13.12
C GLY A 27 -1.48 7.12 12.24
N HIS A 28 -0.40 7.19 11.46
CA HIS A 28 -0.12 8.29 10.53
C HIS A 28 -0.05 7.79 9.09
N MET A 29 -0.42 8.66 8.14
CA MET A 29 -0.25 8.37 6.72
C MET A 29 1.24 8.29 6.39
N LEU A 30 1.68 7.15 5.88
CA LEU A 30 3.06 6.93 5.46
C LEU A 30 3.26 7.35 3.99
N ALA A 31 2.38 6.84 3.12
CA ALA A 31 2.37 7.11 1.69
C ALA A 31 1.00 6.76 1.09
N ASP A 32 0.66 7.40 -0.02
CA ASP A 32 -0.50 7.04 -0.83
C ASP A 32 -0.19 7.25 -2.32
N GLY A 33 -0.85 6.46 -3.18
CA GLY A 33 -0.60 6.52 -4.62
C GLY A 33 -0.95 5.23 -5.35
N LYS A 34 -0.49 5.12 -6.59
CA LYS A 34 -0.66 3.91 -7.40
C LYS A 34 0.22 2.78 -6.88
N PRO A 35 -0.18 1.51 -7.07
CA PRO A 35 0.64 0.37 -6.67
C PRO A 35 2.09 0.42 -7.17
N ALA A 36 2.30 0.83 -8.42
CA ALA A 36 3.64 0.90 -9.02
C ALA A 36 4.53 1.99 -8.39
N GLU A 37 3.94 3.07 -7.87
CA GLU A 37 4.67 4.15 -7.20
C GLU A 37 5.07 3.69 -5.79
N LEU A 38 4.13 3.08 -5.06
CA LEU A 38 4.37 2.61 -3.69
C LEU A 38 5.32 1.41 -3.60
N GLN A 39 5.36 0.54 -4.62
CA GLN A 39 6.32 -0.57 -4.67
C GLN A 39 7.78 -0.09 -4.74
N ASN A 40 8.01 1.12 -5.22
CA ASN A 40 9.33 1.73 -5.29
C ASN A 40 9.58 2.74 -4.16
N ASP A 41 8.61 2.96 -3.28
CA ASP A 41 8.76 3.86 -2.14
C ASP A 41 9.47 3.14 -1.00
N GLN A 42 10.71 3.56 -0.72
CA GLN A 42 11.55 2.97 0.32
C GLN A 42 10.84 2.93 1.69
N ARG A 43 10.04 3.96 2.01
CA ARG A 43 9.31 4.01 3.28
C ARG A 43 8.28 2.88 3.38
N VAL A 44 7.60 2.57 2.28
CA VAL A 44 6.61 1.49 2.19
C VAL A 44 7.31 0.13 2.23
N ILE A 45 8.44 -0.01 1.53
CA ILE A 45 9.24 -1.23 1.53
C ILE A 45 9.68 -1.57 2.96
N ASP A 46 10.27 -0.61 3.65
CA ASP A 46 10.80 -0.78 5.01
C ASP A 46 9.69 -1.11 6.01
N ALA A 47 8.51 -0.48 5.88
CA ALA A 47 7.41 -0.65 6.82
C ALA A 47 6.51 -1.87 6.54
N TYR A 48 6.40 -2.34 5.29
CA TYR A 48 5.38 -3.35 4.91
C TYR A 48 5.89 -4.52 4.08
N LEU A 49 6.92 -4.34 3.25
CA LEU A 49 7.40 -5.40 2.36
C LEU A 49 8.59 -6.16 2.94
N GLY A 50 9.24 -5.61 3.96
CA GLY A 50 10.42 -6.18 4.59
C GLY A 50 11.67 -5.84 3.79
N GLY A 51 12.57 -5.08 4.41
CA GLY A 51 13.83 -4.66 3.80
C GLY A 51 14.98 -5.59 4.19
N HIS A 52 14.92 -6.89 3.89
CA HIS A 52 16.05 -7.84 3.96
C HIS A 52 15.84 -9.02 3.01
#